data_AF-M2XMU1-F1
#
_entry.id   AF-M2XMU1-F1
#
_cell.length_a   1.000
_cell.length_b   1.000
_cell.length_c   1.000
_cell.angle_alpha   90.00
_cell.angle_beta   90.00
_cell.angle_gamma   90.00
#
_symmetry.space_group_name_H-M   'P 1'
#
loop_
_entity.id
_entity.type
_entity.pdbx_description
1 polymer ?
#
loop_
_entity_poly.entity_id
_entity_poly.type
_entity_poly.pdbx_seq_one_letter_code
_entity_poly.pdbx_strand_id
1 'polypeptide(L)'
;MGKPSDHFTNDRIFSNRVKAACWEKATPVPGRDPDRWRLDAFRNPVCKRLTSCEGCLCHEYDHVIPYSQGGASTVENCQILQTRINRLKADRQLTAEQLESFSCEITFSERELDLIEMAVYGNVQRDHFRCRCKSFFEVYKASTSN
;
A
#
# COMPACT_ATOMS: atom_id res chain seq x y z
N MET A 1 -28.73 -4.42 -37.66
CA MET A 1 -27.90 -3.60 -36.74
C MET A 1 -27.28 -4.54 -35.72
N GLY A 2 -26.08 -5.04 -35.98
CA GLY A 2 -25.34 -5.85 -35.02
C GLY A 2 -24.84 -4.96 -33.89
N LYS A 3 -25.06 -5.35 -32.64
CA LYS A 3 -24.43 -4.67 -31.50
C LYS A 3 -22.91 -4.72 -31.69
N PRO A 4 -22.18 -3.60 -31.51
CA PRO A 4 -20.74 -3.63 -31.59
C PRO A 4 -20.22 -4.58 -30.49
N SER A 5 -19.31 -5.45 -30.88
CA SER A 5 -18.61 -6.39 -29.99
C SER A 5 -17.97 -5.60 -28.86
N ASP A 6 -18.43 -5.88 -27.64
CA ASP A 6 -17.87 -5.34 -26.41
C ASP A 6 -16.36 -5.59 -26.41
N HIS A 7 -15.58 -4.51 -26.34
CA HIS A 7 -14.19 -4.64 -25.95
C HIS A 7 -14.18 -5.38 -24.63
N PHE A 8 -13.47 -6.50 -24.52
CA PHE A 8 -13.25 -7.20 -23.26
C PHE A 8 -12.55 -6.24 -22.29
N THR A 9 -13.32 -5.41 -21.57
CA THR A 9 -12.87 -4.82 -20.34
C THR A 9 -12.58 -6.00 -19.43
N ASN A 10 -11.32 -6.15 -19.03
CA ASN A 10 -10.98 -7.19 -18.10
C ASN A 10 -11.57 -6.79 -16.74
N ASP A 11 -12.83 -7.15 -16.53
CA ASP A 11 -13.64 -6.77 -15.36
C ASP A 11 -13.05 -7.28 -14.05
N ARG A 12 -12.04 -8.17 -14.12
CA ARG A 12 -11.24 -8.61 -12.99
C ARG A 12 -10.26 -7.54 -12.48
N ILE A 13 -9.80 -6.62 -13.32
CA ILE A 13 -8.79 -5.64 -12.92
C ILE A 13 -9.46 -4.43 -12.26
N PHE A 14 -9.08 -4.13 -11.02
CA PHE A 14 -9.49 -2.88 -10.38
C PHE A 14 -9.02 -1.67 -11.19
N SER A 15 -9.95 -0.76 -11.50
CA SER A 15 -9.62 0.53 -12.11
C SER A 15 -8.75 1.38 -11.16
N ASN A 16 -8.03 2.36 -11.71
CA ASN A 16 -7.22 3.27 -10.90
C ASN A 16 -8.04 4.03 -9.85
N ARG A 17 -9.30 4.36 -10.18
CA ARG A 17 -10.23 5.00 -9.23
C ARG A 17 -10.57 4.07 -8.07
N VAL A 18 -10.81 2.79 -8.36
CA VAL A 18 -11.09 1.79 -7.31
C VAL A 18 -9.86 1.57 -6.45
N LYS A 19 -8.67 1.47 -7.03
CA LYS A 19 -7.40 1.35 -6.29
C LYS A 19 -7.16 2.55 -5.37
N ALA A 20 -7.38 3.77 -5.86
CA ALA A 20 -7.24 4.98 -5.04
C ALA A 20 -8.21 5.00 -3.85
N ALA A 21 -9.49 4.73 -4.08
CA ALA A 21 -10.49 4.65 -3.02
C ALA A 21 -10.22 3.50 -2.03
N CYS A 22 -9.71 2.37 -2.54
CA CYS A 22 -9.29 1.23 -1.72
C CYS A 22 -8.09 1.58 -0.83
N TRP A 23 -7.12 2.37 -1.35
CA TRP A 23 -6.02 2.91 -0.57
C TRP A 23 -6.49 3.86 0.54
N GLU A 24 -7.42 4.75 0.24
CA GLU A 24 -7.99 5.71 1.19
C GLU A 24 -8.83 5.03 2.28
N LYS A 25 -9.53 3.94 1.94
CA LYS A 25 -10.32 3.14 2.88
C LYS A 25 -9.46 2.42 3.92
N ALA A 26 -8.21 2.08 3.59
CA ALA A 26 -7.35 1.32 4.47
C ALA A 26 -6.88 2.15 5.69
N THR A 27 -6.62 1.44 6.80
CA THR A 27 -6.25 2.08 8.06
C THR A 27 -4.89 2.78 7.92
N PRO A 28 -4.74 4.06 8.32
CA PRO A 28 -3.42 4.71 8.38
C PRO A 28 -2.47 3.99 9.34
N VAL A 29 -1.17 4.01 9.03
CA VAL A 29 -0.14 3.67 10.04
C VAL A 29 -0.01 4.86 11.01
N PRO A 30 -0.12 4.67 12.33
CA PRO A 30 -0.01 5.77 13.28
C PRO A 30 1.29 6.57 13.14
N GLY A 31 1.21 7.90 13.17
CA GLY A 31 2.37 8.80 13.09
C GLY A 31 3.05 8.88 11.71
N ARG A 32 2.41 8.33 10.67
CA ARG A 32 2.91 8.29 9.28
C ARG A 32 1.97 8.97 8.32
N ASP A 33 2.54 9.47 7.23
CA ASP A 33 1.79 10.03 6.11
C ASP A 33 0.82 8.97 5.50
N PRO A 34 -0.51 9.16 5.61
CA PRO A 34 -1.51 8.23 5.09
C PRO A 34 -1.48 8.08 3.57
N ASP A 35 -0.90 9.04 2.84
CA ASP A 35 -0.71 8.95 1.40
C ASP A 35 0.47 8.05 1.02
N ARG A 36 1.31 7.67 1.98
CA ARG A 36 2.49 6.82 1.77
C ARG A 36 2.37 5.47 2.43
N TRP A 37 1.77 5.42 3.61
CA TRP A 37 1.73 4.26 4.48
C TRP A 37 0.30 3.90 4.88
N ARG A 38 -0.03 2.61 4.73
CA ARG A 38 -1.29 2.03 5.20
C ARG A 38 -1.01 0.72 5.92
N LEU A 39 -1.95 0.32 6.75
CA LEU A 39 -2.05 -1.05 7.24
C LEU A 39 -2.90 -1.85 6.24
N ASP A 40 -2.42 -3.03 5.88
CA ASP A 40 -3.20 -3.99 5.11
C ASP A 40 -4.34 -4.59 5.96
N ALA A 41 -5.14 -5.49 5.38
CA ALA A 41 -6.26 -6.12 6.06
C ALA A 41 -5.89 -6.89 7.36
N PHE A 42 -4.63 -7.30 7.50
CA PHE A 42 -4.09 -8.02 8.66
C PHE A 42 -3.15 -7.16 9.51
N ARG A 43 -3.28 -5.84 9.40
CA ARG A 43 -2.52 -4.85 10.18
C ARG A 43 -1.01 -4.85 9.90
N ASN A 44 -0.57 -5.37 8.75
CA ASN A 44 0.81 -5.25 8.32
C ASN A 44 1.05 -3.87 7.66
N PRO A 45 2.13 -3.15 8.01
CA PRO A 45 2.46 -1.90 7.35
C PRO A 45 2.88 -2.15 5.89
N VAL A 46 2.33 -1.36 4.97
CA VAL A 46 2.68 -1.40 3.54
C VAL A 46 2.89 0.01 2.99
N CYS A 47 3.77 0.11 1.98
CA CYS A 47 4.12 1.39 1.36
C CYS A 47 3.52 1.52 -0.04
N LYS A 48 2.91 2.67 -0.34
CA LYS A 48 2.18 2.93 -1.60
C LYS A 48 3.02 2.73 -2.86
N ARG A 49 4.32 3.04 -2.80
CA ARG A 49 5.25 2.89 -3.94
C ARG A 49 5.81 1.48 -4.08
N LEU A 50 5.68 0.64 -3.05
CA LEU A 50 6.18 -0.74 -3.08
C LEU A 50 5.10 -1.67 -3.66
N THR A 51 4.81 -1.45 -4.95
CA THR A 51 3.99 -2.35 -5.77
C THR A 51 4.91 -3.17 -6.68
N SER A 52 4.50 -4.37 -7.07
CA SER A 52 5.29 -5.25 -7.96
C SER A 52 6.60 -5.77 -7.34
N CYS A 53 6.62 -5.94 -6.03
CA CYS A 53 7.71 -6.56 -5.28
C CYS A 53 7.17 -7.54 -4.22
N GLU A 54 8.04 -8.39 -3.68
CA GLU A 54 7.69 -9.48 -2.76
C GLU A 54 8.15 -9.25 -1.31
N GLY A 55 8.71 -8.07 -1.02
CA GLY A 55 9.14 -7.70 0.33
C GLY A 55 7.98 -7.50 1.31
N CYS A 56 8.29 -7.49 2.60
CA CYS A 56 7.29 -7.39 3.68
C CYS A 56 6.53 -6.05 3.74
N LEU A 57 6.98 -5.03 3.01
CA LEU A 57 6.27 -3.74 2.90
C LEU A 57 5.59 -3.58 1.52
N CYS A 58 5.70 -4.58 0.67
CA CYS A 58 5.09 -4.60 -0.65
C CYS A 58 3.63 -5.03 -0.55
N HIS A 59 2.79 -4.47 -1.41
CA HIS A 59 1.37 -4.78 -1.43
C HIS A 59 0.83 -4.98 -2.84
N GLU A 60 -0.31 -5.66 -2.88
CA GLU A 60 -1.16 -5.82 -4.05
C GLU A 60 -2.61 -5.47 -3.65
N TYR A 61 -3.43 -5.14 -4.65
CA TYR A 61 -4.87 -4.93 -4.48
C TYR A 61 -5.56 -6.27 -4.69
N ASP A 62 -6.20 -6.78 -3.66
CA ASP A 62 -6.84 -8.09 -3.61
C ASP A 62 -8.36 -7.96 -3.59
N HIS A 63 -9.04 -8.97 -4.15
CA HIS A 63 -10.47 -9.13 -3.97
C HIS A 63 -10.73 -9.92 -2.68
N VAL A 64 -11.47 -9.32 -1.74
CA VAL A 64 -11.90 -9.98 -0.50
C VAL A 64 -12.60 -11.30 -0.83
N ILE A 65 -13.60 -11.23 -1.70
CA ILE A 65 -14.21 -12.38 -2.37
C ILE A 65 -13.51 -12.53 -3.74
N PRO A 66 -12.82 -13.64 -4.01
CA PRO A 66 -12.11 -13.83 -5.28
C PRO A 66 -13.02 -13.63 -6.50
N TYR A 67 -12.49 -13.02 -7.55
CA TYR A 67 -13.24 -12.81 -8.79
C TYR A 67 -13.77 -14.11 -9.40
N SER A 68 -13.00 -15.20 -9.34
CA SER A 68 -13.40 -16.54 -9.79
C SER A 68 -14.60 -17.11 -9.03
N GLN A 69 -14.91 -16.54 -7.86
CA GLN A 69 -16.04 -16.92 -7.02
C GLN A 69 -17.18 -15.88 -7.08
N GLY A 70 -17.18 -15.00 -8.10
CA GLY A 70 -18.22 -14.01 -8.32
C GLY A 70 -17.99 -12.66 -7.62
N GLY A 71 -16.80 -12.44 -7.04
CA GLY A 71 -16.47 -11.16 -6.43
C GLY A 71 -16.26 -10.05 -7.47
N ALA A 72 -17.10 -9.01 -7.43
CA ALA A 72 -17.00 -7.87 -8.34
C ALA A 72 -15.78 -6.99 -8.04
N SER A 73 -15.25 -6.29 -9.05
CA SER A 73 -14.11 -5.36 -8.91
C SER A 73 -14.53 -3.97 -8.42
N THR A 74 -15.17 -3.91 -7.24
CA THR A 74 -15.64 -2.66 -6.61
C THR A 74 -14.75 -2.21 -5.45
N VAL A 75 -15.01 -1.01 -4.92
CA VAL A 75 -14.26 -0.47 -3.77
C VAL A 75 -14.51 -1.31 -2.51
N GLU A 76 -15.73 -1.82 -2.34
CA GLU A 76 -16.16 -2.61 -1.18
C GLU A 76 -15.43 -3.95 -1.15
N ASN A 77 -15.30 -4.60 -2.31
CA ASN A 77 -14.61 -5.89 -2.44
C ASN A 77 -13.09 -5.76 -2.61
N CYS A 78 -12.55 -4.54 -2.71
CA CYS A 78 -11.11 -4.32 -2.76
C CYS A 78 -10.51 -4.22 -1.35
N GLN A 79 -9.40 -4.91 -1.12
CA GLN A 79 -8.54 -4.72 0.04
C GLN A 79 -7.08 -4.58 -0.37
N ILE A 80 -6.29 -3.91 0.47
CA ILE A 80 -4.84 -3.92 0.35
C ILE A 80 -4.34 -5.14 1.12
N LEU A 81 -3.45 -5.89 0.50
CA LEU A 81 -2.88 -7.09 1.10
C LEU A 81 -1.38 -7.14 0.83
N GLN A 82 -0.58 -7.49 1.82
CA GLN A 82 0.85 -7.73 1.61
C GLN A 82 1.04 -8.75 0.48
N THR A 83 1.97 -8.49 -0.46
CA THR A 83 2.15 -9.31 -1.67
C THR A 83 2.30 -10.80 -1.36
N ARG A 84 3.04 -11.13 -0.30
CA ARG A 84 3.26 -12.50 0.15
C ARG A 84 1.94 -13.18 0.54
N ILE A 85 1.12 -12.52 1.36
CA ILE A 85 -0.19 -13.03 1.78
C ILE A 85 -1.10 -13.18 0.57
N ASN A 86 -1.12 -12.20 -0.34
CA ASN A 86 -1.96 -12.25 -1.54
C ASN A 86 -1.62 -13.44 -2.44
N ARG A 87 -0.33 -13.67 -2.70
CA ARG A 87 0.13 -14.79 -3.53
C ARG A 87 -0.13 -16.14 -2.88
N LEU A 88 -0.01 -16.24 -1.57
CA LEU A 88 -0.33 -17.46 -0.83
C LEU A 88 -1.85 -17.68 -0.74
N LYS A 89 -2.66 -16.63 -0.63
CA LYS A 89 -4.13 -16.70 -0.72
C LYS A 89 -4.58 -17.23 -2.09
N ALA A 90 -4.03 -16.65 -3.16
CA ALA A 90 -4.45 -16.92 -4.54
C ALA A 90 -5.98 -16.71 -4.72
N ASP A 91 -6.69 -17.72 -5.22
CA ASP A 91 -8.14 -17.70 -5.42
C ASP A 91 -8.92 -18.44 -4.32
N ARG A 92 -8.26 -18.80 -3.22
CA ARG A 92 -8.85 -19.56 -2.11
C ARG A 92 -9.51 -18.62 -1.11
N GLN A 93 -10.62 -19.07 -0.54
CA GLN A 93 -11.17 -18.48 0.68
C GLN A 93 -10.52 -19.21 1.86
N LEU A 94 -9.66 -18.51 2.57
CA LEU A 94 -8.97 -19.00 3.77
C LEU A 94 -9.50 -18.26 4.99
N THR A 95 -9.33 -18.84 6.18
CA THR A 95 -9.71 -18.15 7.41
C THR A 95 -8.74 -17.00 7.71
N ALA A 96 -9.16 -16.07 8.58
CA ALA A 96 -8.32 -14.95 8.97
C ALA A 96 -7.01 -15.42 9.61
N GLU A 97 -7.05 -16.47 10.43
CA GLU A 97 -5.87 -17.03 11.11
C GLU A 97 -4.85 -17.61 10.12
N GLN A 98 -5.34 -18.27 9.06
CA GLN A 98 -4.48 -18.80 8.00
C GLN A 98 -3.78 -17.68 7.23
N LEU A 99 -4.52 -16.62 6.90
CA LEU A 99 -3.96 -15.47 6.18
C LEU A 99 -2.98 -14.68 7.04
N GLU A 100 -3.28 -14.51 8.32
CA GLU A 100 -2.37 -13.87 9.28
C GLU A 100 -1.06 -14.64 9.41
N SER A 101 -1.10 -15.98 9.40
CA SER A 101 0.10 -16.84 9.45
C SER A 101 1.07 -16.68 8.27
N PHE A 102 0.61 -16.07 7.17
CA PHE A 102 1.46 -15.77 6.01
C PHE A 102 2.17 -14.43 6.08
N SER A 103 1.81 -13.60 7.07
CA SER A 103 2.45 -12.31 7.32
C SER A 103 3.93 -12.49 7.64
N CYS A 104 4.73 -11.46 7.37
CA CYS A 104 6.11 -11.45 7.81
C CYS A 104 6.20 -11.29 9.34
N GLU A 105 7.10 -12.03 9.99
CA GLU A 105 7.37 -11.95 11.43
C GLU A 105 8.11 -10.66 11.84
N ILE A 106 8.61 -9.88 10.88
CA ILE A 106 9.36 -8.65 11.16
C ILE A 106 8.44 -7.53 11.65
N THR A 107 8.78 -6.96 12.81
CA THR A 107 8.17 -5.72 13.30
C THR A 107 9.14 -4.58 13.05
N PHE A 108 8.71 -3.58 12.27
CA PHE A 108 9.53 -2.41 11.98
C PHE A 108 9.41 -1.37 13.09
N SER A 109 10.56 -0.89 13.56
CA SER A 109 10.62 0.29 14.40
C SER A 109 10.33 1.56 13.58
N GLU A 110 9.96 2.61 14.30
CA GLU A 110 9.79 3.95 13.73
C GLU A 110 11.03 4.46 12.97
N ARG A 111 12.23 4.12 13.44
CA ARG A 111 13.48 4.51 12.78
C ARG A 111 13.68 3.76 11.46
N GLU A 112 13.35 2.47 11.42
CA GLU A 112 13.50 1.66 10.20
C GLU A 112 12.50 2.11 9.13
N LEU A 113 11.26 2.41 9.50
CA LEU A 113 10.28 2.97 8.58
C LEU A 113 10.72 4.34 8.05
N ASP A 114 11.38 5.18 8.86
CA ASP A 114 11.97 6.45 8.38
C ASP A 114 13.05 6.23 7.32
N LEU A 115 13.96 5.28 7.57
CA LEU A 115 15.03 4.96 6.62
C LEU A 115 14.47 4.43 5.29
N ILE A 116 13.45 3.58 5.37
CA ILE A 116 12.79 3.02 4.19
C ILE A 116 12.02 4.12 3.45
N GLU A 117 11.29 4.99 4.16
CA GLU A 117 10.57 6.10 3.54
C GLU A 117 11.54 7.06 2.85
N MET A 118 12.67 7.38 3.49
CA MET A 118 13.74 8.17 2.89
C MET A 118 14.28 7.50 1.63
N ALA A 119 14.51 6.18 1.62
CA ALA A 119 14.99 5.46 0.45
C ALA A 119 13.96 5.45 -0.70
N VAL A 120 12.66 5.35 -0.40
CA VAL A 120 11.58 5.22 -1.39
C VAL A 120 11.09 6.57 -1.93
N TYR A 121 11.08 7.62 -1.10
CA TYR A 121 10.53 8.94 -1.43
C TYR A 121 11.58 10.07 -1.45
N GLY A 122 12.77 9.85 -0.90
CA GLY A 122 13.80 10.89 -0.76
C GLY A 122 13.58 11.85 0.41
N ASN A 123 12.57 11.60 1.24
CA ASN A 123 12.28 12.34 2.48
C ASN A 123 11.34 11.55 3.39
N VAL A 124 11.21 11.98 4.64
CA VAL A 124 10.28 11.40 5.62
C VAL A 124 9.20 12.44 5.97
N GLN A 125 7.94 12.01 5.97
CA GLN A 125 6.80 12.81 6.40
C GLN A 125 6.12 12.18 7.62
N ARG A 126 6.08 12.94 8.72
CA ARG A 126 5.28 12.66 9.91
C ARG A 126 4.29 13.80 10.14
N ASP A 127 3.20 13.54 10.85
CA ASP A 127 2.09 14.47 11.10
C ASP A 127 2.55 15.90 11.52
N HIS A 128 3.65 16.00 12.26
CA HIS A 128 4.20 17.28 12.73
C HIS A 128 5.67 17.52 12.38
N PHE A 129 6.34 16.58 11.70
CA PHE A 129 7.76 16.69 11.37
C PHE A 129 8.03 16.22 9.95
N ARG A 130 8.50 17.14 9.10
CA ARG A 130 9.03 16.81 7.77
C ARG A 130 10.55 16.80 7.85
N CYS A 131 11.14 15.60 7.91
CA CYS A 131 12.59 15.45 7.78
C CYS A 131 12.94 15.52 6.29
N ARG A 132 13.35 16.70 5.83
CA ARG A 132 13.95 16.94 4.52
C ARG A 132 15.41 17.29 4.69
N CYS A 133 16.28 16.74 3.85
CA CYS A 133 17.65 17.24 3.72
C CYS A 133 17.61 18.71 3.30
N LYS A 134 18.20 19.59 4.11
CA LYS A 134 18.36 21.01 3.76
C LYS A 134 19.29 21.12 2.56
N SER A 135 19.00 22.05 1.66
CA SER A 135 19.92 22.43 0.59
C SER A 135 21.15 23.14 1.16
N PHE A 136 22.26 23.12 0.41
CA PHE A 136 23.45 23.89 0.78
C PHE A 136 23.14 25.36 1.04
N PHE A 137 22.23 25.97 0.26
CA PHE A 137 21.82 27.36 0.44
C PHE A 137 21.13 27.59 1.79
N GLU A 138 20.24 26.70 2.22
CA GLU A 138 19.55 26.79 3.51
C GLU A 138 20.52 26.63 4.68
N VAL A 139 21.50 25.73 4.54
CA VAL A 139 22.56 25.53 5.55
C VAL A 139 23.46 26.76 5.63
N TYR A 140 23.90 27.27 4.48
CA TYR A 140 24.76 28.45 4.40
C TYR A 140 24.08 29.69 4.99
N LYS A 141 22.83 29.98 4.60
CA LYS A 141 22.06 31.11 5.11
C LYS A 141 21.86 31.04 6.63
N ALA A 142 21.62 29.85 7.18
CA ALA A 142 21.51 29.66 8.62
C ALA A 142 22.85 29.90 9.34
N SER A 143 23.98 29.54 8.73
CA SER A 143 25.32 29.77 9.30
C SER A 143 25.77 31.23 9.29
N THR A 144 25.26 32.04 8.36
CA THR A 144 25.60 33.48 8.23
C THR A 144 24.62 34.41 8.95
N SER A 145 23.55 33.88 9.55
CA SER A 145 22.53 34.68 10.27
C SER A 145 22.72 34.66 11.80
N ASN A 146 23.87 34.18 12.28
CA ASN A 146 24.28 34.14 13.68
C ASN A 146 25.43 35.12 13.92
#